data_AF-A0A7U6QNP0-F1
#
_entry.id   AF-A0A7U6QNP0-F1
#
_cell.length_a   1.000
_cell.length_b   1.000
_cell.length_c   1.000
_cell.angle_alpha   90.00
_cell.angle_beta   90.00
_cell.angle_gamma   90.00
#
_symmetry.space_group_name_H-M   'P 1'
#
loop_
_entity.id
_entity.type
_entity.pdbx_description
1 polymer ?
#
loop_
_entity_poly.entity_id
_entity_poly.type
_entity_poly.pdbx_seq_one_letter_code
_entity_poly.pdbx_strand_id
1 'polypeptide(L)'
;MAVVTEKPVWEGSIRLIDPNDPVQGGAGGVDNVPHEQLANRTAYLKQEIEGIKGEPTEEVTLESLLKRIKELEEAPAITVPVLPIGATFETTLVYTSGQEVAAAIGYGEWQPFAEGRVTVGVSSKINDPDWTKVIGTEEGEYENTLTVEQIPSHAHPLGISTRTRIAHDDSQESDRTVDTTGVEEEGYVGSTGGGQPHNNVQPSVVVGKWVRTA
;
A
#
# COMPACT_ATOMS: atom_id res chain seq x y z
N MET A 1 6.43 -66.78 -10.70
CA MET A 1 5.37 -65.81 -11.06
C MET A 1 5.99 -64.43 -11.03
N ALA A 2 5.79 -63.60 -12.05
CA ALA A 2 6.24 -62.21 -12.03
C ALA A 2 5.26 -61.37 -11.19
N VAL A 3 5.77 -60.43 -10.39
CA VAL A 3 4.98 -59.59 -9.47
C VAL A 3 5.34 -58.13 -9.74
N VAL A 4 4.36 -57.23 -9.60
CA VAL A 4 4.57 -55.78 -9.69
C VAL A 4 5.47 -55.35 -8.53
N THR A 5 6.54 -54.62 -8.83
CA THR A 5 7.43 -54.05 -7.80
C THR A 5 6.99 -52.64 -7.50
N GLU A 6 6.45 -52.41 -6.31
CA GLU A 6 5.95 -51.10 -5.87
C GLU A 6 7.09 -50.16 -5.48
N LYS A 7 7.01 -48.90 -5.92
CA LYS A 7 7.87 -47.80 -5.46
C LYS A 7 6.97 -46.66 -4.97
N PRO A 8 7.24 -46.06 -3.80
CA PRO A 8 6.40 -45.00 -3.26
C PRO A 8 6.67 -43.67 -4.00
N VAL A 9 6.14 -43.57 -5.22
CA VAL A 9 6.28 -42.42 -6.10
C VAL A 9 4.90 -42.01 -6.58
N TRP A 10 4.61 -40.71 -6.50
CA TRP A 10 3.38 -40.17 -7.06
C TRP A 10 3.54 -39.98 -8.58
N GLU A 11 2.91 -40.87 -9.35
CA GLU A 11 2.84 -40.74 -10.81
C GLU A 11 1.92 -39.57 -11.18
N GLY A 12 2.35 -38.65 -12.06
CA GLY A 12 1.53 -37.50 -12.46
C GLY A 12 0.26 -37.87 -13.24
N SER A 13 0.29 -39.01 -13.94
CA SER A 13 -0.83 -39.55 -14.73
C SER A 13 -0.81 -41.08 -14.72
N ILE A 14 -1.96 -41.70 -15.00
CA ILE A 14 -2.05 -43.13 -15.27
C ILE A 14 -2.22 -43.29 -16.78
N ARG A 15 -1.34 -44.07 -17.41
CA ARG A 15 -1.39 -44.37 -18.83
C ARG A 15 -2.66 -45.16 -19.15
N LEU A 16 -3.31 -44.82 -20.25
CA LEU A 16 -4.33 -45.66 -20.87
C LEU A 16 -3.67 -46.54 -21.93
N ILE A 17 -4.13 -47.79 -22.03
CA ILE A 17 -3.71 -48.68 -23.12
C ILE A 17 -4.43 -48.23 -24.38
N ASP A 18 -3.68 -47.94 -25.43
CA ASP A 18 -4.26 -47.54 -26.72
C ASP A 18 -4.74 -48.77 -27.52
N PRO A 19 -5.76 -48.63 -28.40
CA PRO A 19 -6.25 -49.75 -29.20
C PRO A 19 -5.20 -50.39 -30.13
N ASN A 20 -4.14 -49.65 -30.46
CA ASN A 20 -3.04 -50.11 -31.31
C ASN A 20 -1.80 -50.55 -30.51
N ASP A 21 -1.84 -50.50 -29.18
CA ASP A 21 -0.72 -50.95 -28.34
C ASP A 21 -0.57 -52.48 -28.44
N PRO A 22 0.67 -52.99 -28.54
CA PRO A 22 0.90 -54.42 -28.58
C PRO A 22 0.64 -55.04 -27.19
N VAL A 23 -0.04 -56.18 -27.16
CA VAL A 23 -0.29 -56.96 -25.93
C VAL A 23 1.04 -57.54 -25.45
N GLN A 24 1.70 -56.83 -24.55
CA GLN A 24 3.01 -57.15 -24.00
C GLN A 24 2.95 -57.13 -22.48
N GLY A 25 2.94 -58.33 -21.88
CA GLY A 25 3.11 -58.51 -20.44
C GLY A 25 4.58 -58.51 -20.00
N GLY A 26 4.84 -58.88 -18.75
CA GLY A 26 6.17 -58.84 -18.14
C GLY A 26 6.55 -57.47 -17.56
N ALA A 27 7.72 -57.38 -16.95
CA ALA A 27 8.21 -56.14 -16.31
C ALA A 27 8.44 -55.06 -17.38
N GLY A 28 7.79 -53.90 -17.22
CA GLY A 28 7.84 -52.82 -18.22
C GLY A 28 7.10 -53.12 -19.53
N GLY A 29 6.32 -54.21 -19.59
CA GLY A 29 5.43 -54.51 -20.70
C GLY A 29 4.28 -53.49 -20.77
N VAL A 30 3.87 -53.13 -21.99
CA VAL A 30 2.88 -52.07 -22.25
C VAL A 30 1.57 -52.28 -21.47
N ASP A 31 1.13 -53.52 -21.31
CA ASP A 31 -0.12 -53.86 -20.59
C ASP A 31 0.00 -53.67 -19.07
N ASN A 32 1.23 -53.76 -18.54
CA ASN A 32 1.50 -53.68 -17.11
C ASN A 32 1.83 -52.27 -16.62
N VAL A 33 2.16 -51.33 -17.52
CA VAL A 33 2.49 -49.94 -17.15
C VAL A 33 1.38 -49.25 -16.33
N PRO A 34 0.08 -49.32 -16.69
CA PRO A 34 -0.97 -48.69 -15.88
C PRO A 34 -1.09 -49.31 -14.48
N HIS A 35 -0.85 -50.63 -14.38
CA HIS A 35 -0.90 -51.37 -13.13
C HIS A 35 0.27 -50.99 -12.21
N GLU A 36 1.48 -50.87 -12.75
CA GLU A 36 2.68 -50.39 -12.02
C GLU A 36 2.46 -48.97 -11.49
N GLN A 37 1.89 -48.07 -12.31
CA GLN A 37 1.63 -46.68 -11.91
C GLN A 37 0.60 -46.57 -10.78
N LEU A 38 -0.46 -47.38 -10.83
CA LEU A 38 -1.46 -47.46 -9.76
C LEU A 38 -0.85 -48.02 -8.46
N ALA A 39 -0.01 -49.05 -8.58
CA ALA A 39 0.67 -49.65 -7.44
C ALA A 39 1.63 -48.64 -6.77
N ASN A 40 2.39 -47.86 -7.56
CA ASN A 40 3.27 -46.81 -7.05
C ASN A 40 2.52 -45.71 -6.28
N ARG A 41 1.41 -45.22 -6.84
CA ARG A 41 0.54 -44.22 -6.16
C ARG A 41 -0.03 -44.77 -4.86
N THR A 42 -0.43 -46.03 -4.84
CA THR A 42 -0.98 -46.68 -3.64
C THR A 42 0.09 -46.81 -2.54
N ALA A 43 1.32 -47.21 -2.92
CA ALA A 43 2.46 -47.26 -2.00
C ALA A 43 2.83 -45.87 -1.45
N TYR A 44 2.83 -44.84 -2.30
CA TYR A 44 3.04 -43.45 -1.89
C TYR A 44 1.98 -42.98 -0.88
N LEU A 45 0.69 -43.19 -1.18
CA LEU A 45 -0.39 -42.81 -0.27
C LEU A 45 -0.32 -43.55 1.07
N LYS A 46 0.07 -44.83 1.06
CA LYS A 46 0.30 -45.59 2.28
C LYS A 46 1.40 -44.95 3.13
N GLN A 47 2.52 -44.57 2.51
CA GLN A 47 3.62 -43.89 3.20
C GLN A 47 3.19 -42.53 3.78
N GLU A 48 2.47 -41.71 3.02
CA GLU A 48 1.94 -40.42 3.50
C GLU A 48 0.94 -40.63 4.65
N ILE A 49 0.05 -41.62 4.54
CA ILE A 49 -0.90 -41.97 5.61
C ILE A 49 -0.16 -42.46 6.86
N GLU A 50 0.86 -43.29 6.72
CA GLU A 50 1.69 -43.74 7.85
C GLU A 50 2.50 -42.58 8.48
N GLY A 51 2.91 -41.59 7.68
CA GLY A 51 3.52 -40.35 8.18
C GLY A 51 2.54 -39.45 8.94
N ILE A 52 1.29 -39.33 8.47
CA ILE A 52 0.23 -38.56 9.12
C ILE A 52 -0.31 -39.29 10.37
N LYS A 53 -0.41 -40.63 10.30
CA LYS A 53 -0.80 -41.52 11.40
C LYS A 53 0.39 -41.99 12.22
N GLY A 54 1.53 -41.31 12.14
CA GLY A 54 2.69 -41.64 12.96
C GLY A 54 2.24 -41.69 14.41
N GLU A 55 2.22 -42.89 14.99
CA GLU A 55 2.08 -43.00 16.43
C GLU A 55 3.19 -42.16 17.06
N PRO A 56 2.90 -41.46 18.16
CA PRO A 56 3.87 -40.66 18.88
C PRO A 56 5.20 -41.41 18.99
N THR A 57 6.29 -40.79 18.55
CA THR A 57 7.64 -41.40 18.58
C THR A 57 8.12 -41.72 20.00
N GLU A 58 7.40 -41.23 21.01
CA GLU A 58 7.50 -41.59 22.41
C GLU A 58 6.12 -42.01 22.93
N GLU A 59 6.05 -43.03 23.78
CA GLU A 59 4.81 -43.51 24.38
C GLU A 59 4.03 -42.36 25.04
N VAL A 60 2.81 -42.08 24.56
CA VAL A 60 1.94 -41.06 25.16
C VAL A 60 1.38 -41.62 26.46
N THR A 61 2.09 -41.34 27.54
CA THR A 61 1.68 -41.68 28.90
C THR A 61 0.92 -40.52 29.52
N LEU A 62 0.15 -40.80 30.58
CA LEU A 62 -0.49 -39.75 31.37
C LEU A 62 0.55 -38.74 31.89
N GLU A 63 1.77 -39.21 32.18
CA GLU A 63 2.89 -38.40 32.65
C GLU A 63 3.44 -37.47 31.58
N SER A 64 3.60 -37.91 30.32
CA SER A 64 4.06 -37.04 29.24
C SER A 64 3.02 -35.98 28.88
N LEU A 65 1.73 -36.32 28.93
CA LEU A 65 0.64 -35.37 28.77
C LEU A 65 0.59 -34.34 29.91
N LEU A 66 0.68 -34.79 31.17
CA LEU A 66 0.70 -33.90 32.34
C LEU A 66 1.90 -32.95 32.30
N LYS A 67 3.08 -33.46 31.89
CA LYS A 67 4.28 -32.64 31.70
C LYS A 67 4.04 -31.56 30.64
N ARG A 68 3.44 -31.93 29.50
CA ARG A 68 3.18 -30.98 28.42
C ARG A 68 2.14 -29.92 28.80
N ILE A 69 1.11 -30.30 29.56
CA ILE A 69 0.11 -29.37 30.09
C ILE A 69 0.77 -28.38 31.06
N LYS A 70 1.59 -28.87 32.00
CA LYS A 70 2.34 -27.98 32.92
C LYS A 70 3.29 -27.05 32.18
N GLU A 71 4.01 -27.54 31.18
CA GLU A 71 4.87 -26.70 30.33
C GLU A 71 4.09 -25.60 29.60
N LEU A 72 2.84 -25.87 29.18
CA LEU A 72 1.95 -24.88 28.55
C LEU A 72 1.32 -23.91 29.55
N GLU A 73 1.02 -24.36 30.76
CA GLU A 73 0.51 -23.52 31.86
C GLU A 73 1.61 -22.63 32.47
N GLU A 74 2.84 -23.12 32.54
CA GLU A 74 4.03 -22.37 33.00
C GLU A 74 4.64 -21.52 31.90
N ALA A 75 4.35 -21.79 30.63
CA ALA A 75 4.70 -20.90 29.53
C ALA A 75 4.08 -19.53 29.83
N PRO A 76 4.86 -18.43 29.77
CA PRO A 76 4.31 -17.11 30.01
C PRO A 76 3.16 -16.92 29.04
N ALA A 77 1.97 -16.60 29.55
CA ALA A 77 0.83 -16.27 28.73
C ALA A 77 1.29 -15.23 27.71
N ILE A 78 1.37 -15.63 26.43
CA ILE A 78 1.78 -14.74 25.38
C ILE A 78 0.62 -13.76 25.21
N THR A 79 0.65 -12.72 26.03
CA THR A 79 -0.24 -11.59 25.90
C THR A 79 0.35 -10.77 24.77
N VAL A 80 0.28 -11.28 23.54
CA VAL A 80 0.55 -10.45 22.37
C VAL A 80 -0.45 -9.30 22.48
N PRO A 81 -0.01 -8.03 22.51
CA PRO A 81 -0.93 -6.92 22.39
C PRO A 81 -1.57 -7.04 21.00
N VAL A 82 -2.71 -7.71 20.93
CA VAL A 82 -3.51 -7.86 19.72
C VAL A 82 -4.06 -6.49 19.41
N LEU A 83 -3.70 -5.95 18.24
CA LEU A 83 -4.26 -4.69 17.76
C LEU A 83 -5.77 -4.84 17.67
N PRO A 84 -6.59 -4.06 18.40
CA PRO A 84 -8.04 -4.21 18.35
C PRO A 84 -8.59 -3.86 16.96
N ILE A 85 -9.84 -4.25 16.68
CA ILE A 85 -10.53 -3.80 15.47
C ILE A 85 -10.61 -2.27 15.49
N GLY A 86 -10.27 -1.63 14.38
CA GLY A 86 -10.12 -0.19 14.23
C GLY A 86 -8.72 0.36 14.54
N ALA A 87 -7.79 -0.46 15.05
CA ALA A 87 -6.41 -0.04 15.25
C ALA A 87 -5.67 0.09 13.90
N THR A 88 -4.76 1.06 13.84
CA THR A 88 -3.92 1.28 12.68
C THR A 88 -2.55 0.62 12.84
N PHE A 89 -2.03 0.11 11.74
CA PHE A 89 -0.68 -0.43 11.59
C PHE A 89 0.07 0.36 10.51
N GLU A 90 1.31 0.76 10.79
CA GLU A 90 2.15 1.54 9.88
C GLU A 90 3.47 0.79 9.61
N THR A 91 3.89 0.76 8.35
CA THR A 91 5.05 -0.01 7.91
C THR A 91 5.81 0.68 6.78
N THR A 92 7.12 0.41 6.70
CA THR A 92 7.96 0.80 5.56
C THR A 92 7.97 -0.25 4.45
N LEU A 93 7.37 -1.42 4.69
CA LEU A 93 7.26 -2.49 3.71
C LEU A 93 6.05 -2.26 2.80
N VAL A 94 6.19 -2.68 1.54
CA VAL A 94 5.11 -2.62 0.56
C VAL A 94 4.31 -3.90 0.64
N TYR A 95 3.02 -3.78 0.99
CA TYR A 95 2.03 -4.83 0.90
C TYR A 95 1.00 -4.45 -0.15
N THR A 96 0.58 -5.41 -0.97
CA THR A 96 -0.38 -5.19 -2.06
C THR A 96 -1.80 -5.59 -1.66
N SER A 97 -1.96 -6.31 -0.56
CA SER A 97 -3.26 -6.78 -0.07
C SER A 97 -3.30 -6.96 1.45
N GLY A 98 -4.51 -6.94 2.02
CA GLY A 98 -4.72 -7.19 3.44
C GLY A 98 -4.31 -8.60 3.88
N GLN A 99 -4.34 -9.59 2.99
CA GLN A 99 -3.89 -10.95 3.28
C GLN A 99 -2.38 -11.01 3.52
N GLU A 100 -1.58 -10.22 2.80
CA GLU A 100 -0.13 -10.16 3.01
C GLU A 100 0.21 -9.53 4.37
N VAL A 101 -0.55 -8.49 4.77
CA VAL A 101 -0.43 -7.88 6.10
C VAL A 101 -0.80 -8.89 7.19
N ALA A 102 -1.92 -9.59 7.01
CA ALA A 102 -2.36 -10.64 7.92
C ALA A 102 -1.33 -11.77 8.05
N ALA A 103 -0.71 -12.17 6.93
CA ALA A 103 0.35 -13.18 6.93
C ALA A 103 1.64 -12.69 7.63
N ALA A 104 1.99 -11.41 7.48
CA ALA A 104 3.16 -10.82 8.12
C ALA A 104 2.98 -10.60 9.63
N ILE A 105 1.78 -10.18 10.05
CA ILE A 105 1.42 -9.95 11.46
C ILE A 105 1.03 -11.27 12.17
N GLY A 106 0.54 -12.24 11.40
CA GLY A 106 0.09 -13.55 11.87
C GLY A 106 -1.40 -13.62 12.22
N TYR A 107 -2.17 -12.52 12.08
CA TYR A 107 -3.61 -12.49 12.35
C TYR A 107 -4.32 -11.26 11.75
N GLY A 108 -5.66 -11.29 11.81
CA GLY A 108 -6.56 -10.16 11.52
C GLY A 108 -6.90 -9.99 10.05
N GLU A 109 -7.92 -9.19 9.77
CA GLU A 109 -8.23 -8.67 8.44
C GLU A 109 -7.87 -7.20 8.36
N TRP A 110 -7.23 -6.80 7.26
CA TRP A 110 -6.62 -5.48 7.10
C TRP A 110 -7.06 -4.80 5.81
N GLN A 111 -7.24 -3.48 5.87
CA GLN A 111 -7.54 -2.65 4.71
C GLN A 111 -6.61 -1.43 4.66
N PRO A 112 -6.27 -0.90 3.46
CA PRO A 112 -5.46 0.30 3.34
C PRO A 112 -6.19 1.48 3.99
N PHE A 113 -5.45 2.36 4.66
CA PHE A 113 -6.02 3.48 5.41
C PHE A 113 -5.25 4.78 5.14
N ALA A 114 -6.01 5.87 4.94
CA ALA A 114 -5.47 7.21 4.71
C ALA A 114 -4.47 7.28 3.52
N GLU A 115 -4.74 6.57 2.43
CA GLU A 115 -3.91 6.64 1.21
C GLU A 115 -3.78 8.10 0.71
N GLY A 116 -2.54 8.53 0.44
CA GLY A 116 -2.24 9.90 0.01
C GLY A 116 -2.48 10.98 1.08
N ARG A 117 -2.80 10.60 2.33
CA ARG A 117 -3.26 11.53 3.36
C ARG A 117 -2.47 11.38 4.65
N VAL A 118 -2.36 12.49 5.38
CA VAL A 118 -1.84 12.47 6.75
C VAL A 118 -3.01 12.34 7.72
N THR A 119 -2.85 11.53 8.76
CA THR A 119 -3.89 11.35 9.78
C THR A 119 -3.82 12.48 10.80
N VAL A 120 -4.97 13.07 11.12
CA VAL A 120 -5.09 14.12 12.15
C VAL A 120 -5.92 13.57 13.32
N GLY A 121 -5.47 13.85 14.53
CA GLY A 121 -6.20 13.44 15.74
C GLY A 121 -7.49 14.25 15.92
N VAL A 122 -8.55 13.57 16.35
CA VAL A 122 -9.82 14.24 16.65
C VAL A 122 -9.62 15.27 17.75
N SER A 123 -10.05 16.51 17.51
CA SER A 123 -9.94 17.59 18.48
C SER A 123 -11.24 17.81 19.25
N SER A 124 -11.09 18.03 20.55
CA SER A 124 -12.16 18.51 21.43
C SER A 124 -12.07 20.01 21.73
N LYS A 125 -11.09 20.72 21.14
CA LYS A 125 -10.89 22.15 21.38
C LYS A 125 -11.91 22.98 20.60
N ILE A 126 -12.41 24.03 21.24
CA ILE A 126 -13.49 24.86 20.68
C ILE A 126 -13.06 25.66 19.44
N ASN A 127 -11.81 26.16 19.44
CA ASN A 127 -11.28 27.03 18.38
C ASN A 127 -10.59 26.25 17.25
N ASP A 128 -10.50 24.93 17.36
CA ASP A 128 -9.94 24.12 16.28
C ASP A 128 -10.98 24.00 15.14
N PRO A 129 -10.54 23.86 13.87
CA PRO A 129 -11.44 23.77 12.73
C PRO A 129 -12.47 22.65 12.88
N ASP A 130 -13.70 22.88 12.39
CA ASP A 130 -14.81 21.94 12.57
C ASP A 130 -14.55 20.55 11.96
N TRP A 131 -13.80 20.49 10.85
CA TRP A 131 -13.44 19.23 10.21
C TRP A 131 -12.59 18.30 11.11
N THR A 132 -11.89 18.86 12.10
CA THR A 132 -11.10 18.06 13.06
C THR A 132 -11.95 17.37 14.14
N LYS A 133 -13.26 17.66 14.21
CA LYS A 133 -14.14 17.22 15.30
C LYS A 133 -14.86 15.90 15.02
N VAL A 134 -14.86 15.43 13.78
CA VAL A 134 -15.60 14.23 13.35
C VAL A 134 -14.64 13.20 12.76
N ILE A 135 -14.74 11.95 13.23
CA ILE A 135 -13.93 10.83 12.71
C ILE A 135 -14.33 10.54 11.26
N GLY A 136 -13.34 10.41 10.39
CA GLY A 136 -13.54 10.08 8.99
C GLY A 136 -13.80 11.28 8.09
N THR A 137 -13.79 12.51 8.62
CA THR A 137 -13.75 13.70 7.78
C THR A 137 -12.42 13.78 7.04
N GLU A 138 -12.50 14.00 5.73
CA GLU A 138 -11.35 14.15 4.84
C GLU A 138 -11.26 15.60 4.38
N GLU A 139 -10.09 16.22 4.57
CA GLU A 139 -9.85 17.61 4.21
C GLU A 139 -8.39 17.79 3.75
N GLY A 140 -8.15 18.87 3.01
CA GLY A 140 -6.82 19.27 2.53
C GLY A 140 -6.68 19.23 1.01
N GLU A 141 -5.59 19.82 0.52
CA GLU A 141 -5.27 19.93 -0.90
C GLU A 141 -3.76 19.82 -1.13
N TYR A 142 -3.37 19.24 -2.28
CA TYR A 142 -1.96 19.14 -2.65
C TYR A 142 -1.39 20.46 -3.17
N GLU A 143 -2.23 21.24 -3.83
CA GLU A 143 -1.85 22.44 -4.57
C GLU A 143 -2.88 23.53 -4.30
N ASN A 144 -2.41 24.77 -4.04
CA ASN A 144 -3.26 25.92 -3.77
C ASN A 144 -3.00 27.05 -4.77
N THR A 145 -4.06 27.60 -5.35
CA THR A 145 -3.99 28.82 -6.18
C THR A 145 -4.39 30.03 -5.35
N LEU A 146 -3.49 31.01 -5.24
CA LEU A 146 -3.76 32.24 -4.49
C LEU A 146 -4.92 33.04 -5.11
N THR A 147 -5.83 33.48 -4.25
CA THR A 147 -6.93 34.39 -4.60
C THR A 147 -6.57 35.84 -4.28
N VAL A 148 -7.34 36.79 -4.82
CA VAL A 148 -7.15 38.23 -4.54
C VAL A 148 -7.25 38.53 -3.03
N GLU A 149 -8.12 37.83 -2.31
CA GLU A 149 -8.30 38.01 -0.86
C GLU A 149 -7.09 37.54 -0.05
N GLN A 150 -6.27 36.65 -0.61
CA GLN A 150 -5.06 36.12 0.02
C GLN A 150 -3.81 36.96 -0.25
N ILE A 151 -3.91 38.03 -1.05
CA ILE A 151 -2.77 38.91 -1.36
C ILE A 151 -2.74 40.08 -0.37
N PRO A 152 -1.64 40.29 0.36
CA PRO A 152 -1.49 41.47 1.21
C PRO A 152 -1.58 42.77 0.42
N SER A 153 -2.17 43.80 1.04
CA SER A 153 -2.18 45.16 0.47
C SER A 153 -0.75 45.64 0.20
N HIS A 154 -0.49 46.07 -1.03
CA HIS A 154 0.82 46.58 -1.46
C HIS A 154 0.63 47.73 -2.46
N ALA A 155 1.67 48.54 -2.65
CA ALA A 155 1.68 49.66 -3.60
C ALA A 155 3.05 49.78 -4.27
N HIS A 156 3.08 50.27 -5.50
CA HIS A 156 4.31 50.54 -6.23
C HIS A 156 4.54 52.06 -6.31
N PRO A 157 5.73 52.57 -5.93
CA PRO A 157 6.06 53.97 -6.15
C PRO A 157 6.30 54.20 -7.65
N LEU A 158 5.50 55.07 -8.27
CA LEU A 158 5.77 55.54 -9.62
C LEU A 158 6.86 56.62 -9.54
N GLY A 159 8.02 56.35 -10.15
CA GLY A 159 9.12 57.29 -10.30
C GLY A 159 8.80 58.36 -11.34
N ILE A 160 7.77 59.18 -11.11
CA ILE A 160 7.47 60.31 -11.99
C ILE A 160 8.58 61.34 -11.77
N SER A 161 9.38 61.59 -12.80
CA SER A 161 10.44 62.60 -12.72
C SER A 161 9.83 63.95 -12.37
N THR A 162 10.52 64.73 -11.53
CA THR A 162 10.10 66.09 -11.16
C THR A 162 10.01 67.06 -12.34
N ARG A 163 10.44 66.67 -13.55
CA ARG A 163 10.23 67.42 -14.80
C ARG A 163 8.75 67.41 -15.26
N THR A 164 7.92 66.57 -14.66
CA THR A 164 6.46 66.58 -14.82
C THR A 164 5.75 67.18 -13.60
N ARG A 165 6.38 68.12 -12.88
CA ARG A 165 5.61 69.28 -12.40
C ARG A 165 5.35 70.18 -13.60
N ILE A 166 4.49 69.73 -14.51
CA ILE A 166 3.64 70.68 -15.19
C ILE A 166 2.67 71.09 -14.08
N ALA A 167 3.01 72.15 -13.36
CA ALA A 167 1.93 73.02 -12.94
C ALA A 167 1.13 73.24 -14.23
N HIS A 168 -0.12 72.78 -14.27
CA HIS A 168 -1.07 73.33 -15.23
C HIS A 168 -1.24 74.80 -14.84
N ASP A 169 -0.22 75.59 -15.13
CA ASP A 169 -0.29 77.02 -15.26
C ASP A 169 -0.55 77.22 -16.75
N ASP A 170 -1.79 77.52 -17.11
CA ASP A 170 -2.19 77.64 -18.52
C ASP A 170 -1.51 78.83 -19.23
N SER A 171 -0.75 79.64 -18.51
CA SER A 171 -0.06 80.77 -19.11
C SER A 171 1.33 80.38 -19.62
N GLN A 172 1.37 80.01 -20.90
CA GLN A 172 2.53 80.12 -21.80
C GLN A 172 3.80 79.33 -21.43
N GLU A 173 4.03 78.21 -22.10
CA GLU A 173 5.40 77.87 -22.51
C GLU A 173 5.43 77.45 -23.98
N SER A 174 6.35 78.09 -24.69
CA SER A 174 6.78 77.74 -26.04
C SER A 174 7.24 76.30 -26.10
N ASP A 175 6.70 75.56 -27.07
CA ASP A 175 7.33 74.42 -27.73
C ASP A 175 8.18 73.53 -26.80
N ARG A 176 7.51 72.81 -25.90
CA ARG A 176 7.97 71.44 -25.68
C ARG A 176 7.71 70.74 -26.97
N THR A 177 8.75 70.55 -27.77
CA THR A 177 8.80 69.51 -28.79
C THR A 177 8.30 68.25 -28.09
N VAL A 178 7.03 67.93 -28.32
CA VAL A 178 6.53 66.58 -28.09
C VAL A 178 7.48 65.73 -28.88
N ASP A 179 8.22 64.86 -28.19
CA ASP A 179 9.09 63.94 -28.86
C ASP A 179 8.24 63.02 -29.74
N THR A 180 8.04 63.43 -31.00
CA THR A 180 7.38 62.67 -32.05
C THR A 180 8.34 61.65 -32.67
N THR A 181 9.53 61.41 -32.09
CA THR A 181 10.43 60.35 -32.56
C THR A 181 9.95 58.93 -32.21
N GLY A 182 8.73 58.80 -31.68
CA GLY A 182 7.98 57.54 -31.72
C GLY A 182 8.51 56.48 -30.78
N VAL A 183 9.17 56.89 -29.69
CA VAL A 183 9.52 55.98 -28.59
C VAL A 183 8.60 56.31 -27.43
N GLU A 184 7.46 55.63 -27.35
CA GLU A 184 6.64 55.65 -26.14
C GLU A 184 7.48 55.00 -25.02
N GLU A 185 7.93 55.78 -24.02
CA GLU A 185 8.40 55.19 -22.78
C GLU A 185 7.17 54.62 -22.06
N GLU A 186 7.00 53.30 -22.16
CA GLU A 186 5.95 52.54 -21.48
C GLU A 186 6.08 52.69 -19.95
N GLY A 187 5.47 53.74 -19.39
CA GLY A 187 5.32 53.94 -17.95
C GLY A 187 4.25 53.04 -17.33
N TYR A 188 4.11 51.80 -17.81
CA TYR A 188 3.06 50.87 -17.40
C TYR A 188 3.59 49.86 -16.37
N VAL A 189 2.96 49.77 -15.20
CA VAL A 189 3.18 48.63 -14.31
C VAL A 189 2.40 47.45 -14.90
N GLY A 190 3.08 46.62 -15.69
CA GLY A 190 2.51 45.41 -16.26
C GLY A 190 2.08 44.40 -15.20
N SER A 191 1.11 43.56 -15.54
CA SER A 191 0.74 42.43 -14.67
C SER A 191 1.89 41.42 -14.61
N THR A 192 2.27 41.01 -13.40
CA THR A 192 3.28 39.97 -13.18
C THR A 192 2.66 38.82 -12.39
N GLY A 193 2.97 37.58 -12.79
CA GLY A 193 2.46 36.35 -12.19
C GLY A 193 1.62 35.54 -13.17
N GLY A 194 1.62 34.20 -13.01
CA GLY A 194 0.94 33.27 -13.91
C GLY A 194 -0.32 32.62 -13.33
N GLY A 195 -0.70 32.96 -12.10
CA GLY A 195 -1.86 32.38 -11.39
C GLY A 195 -1.80 30.85 -11.21
N GLN A 196 -0.62 30.25 -11.38
CA GLN A 196 -0.45 28.81 -11.23
C GLN A 196 -0.51 28.43 -9.74
N PRO A 197 -1.08 27.26 -9.40
CA PRO A 197 -1.05 26.78 -8.04
C PRO A 197 0.38 26.52 -7.56
N HIS A 198 0.58 26.57 -6.25
CA HIS A 198 1.83 26.19 -5.61
C HIS A 198 1.63 24.94 -4.75
N ASN A 199 2.69 24.13 -4.62
CA ASN A 199 2.71 22.98 -3.73
C ASN A 199 2.37 23.41 -2.29
N ASN A 200 1.42 22.70 -1.68
CA ASN A 200 1.02 22.87 -0.28
C ASN A 200 1.48 21.69 0.60
N VAL A 201 2.16 20.70 0.00
CA VAL A 201 2.64 19.52 0.71
C VAL A 201 3.96 19.82 1.43
N GLN A 202 3.95 19.68 2.75
CA GLN A 202 5.15 19.74 3.58
C GLN A 202 6.10 18.56 3.28
N PRO A 203 7.42 18.67 3.54
CA PRO A 203 8.34 17.54 3.40
C PRO A 203 7.84 16.30 4.14
N SER A 204 7.69 15.18 3.42
CA SER A 204 7.08 13.95 3.93
C SER A 204 7.75 12.69 3.38
N VAL A 205 7.57 11.57 4.08
CA VAL A 205 7.99 10.23 3.64
C VAL A 205 6.76 9.33 3.51
N VAL A 206 6.71 8.54 2.44
CA VAL A 206 5.59 7.63 2.18
C VAL A 206 5.80 6.32 2.94
N VAL A 207 4.75 5.87 3.62
CA VAL A 207 4.69 4.63 4.41
C VAL A 207 3.38 3.92 4.11
N GLY A 208 3.34 2.60 4.25
CA GLY A 208 2.11 1.84 4.18
C GLY A 208 1.33 1.96 5.48
N LYS A 209 0.06 2.38 5.42
CA LYS A 209 -0.82 2.48 6.57
C LYS A 209 -2.07 1.62 6.36
N TRP A 210 -2.38 0.82 7.35
CA TRP A 210 -3.44 -0.18 7.32
C TRP A 210 -4.32 -0.05 8.56
N VAL A 211 -5.61 -0.38 8.44
CA VAL A 211 -6.54 -0.47 9.56
C VAL A 211 -7.07 -1.89 9.69
N ARG A 212 -7.19 -2.38 10.92
CA ARG A 212 -7.76 -3.70 11.20
C ARG A 212 -9.28 -3.65 11.14
N THR A 213 -9.91 -4.49 10.34
CA THR A 213 -11.37 -4.56 10.19
C THR A 213 -12.01 -5.76 10.88
N ALA A 214 -11.26 -6.86 11.06
CA ALA A 214 -11.71 -8.05 11.79
C ALA A 214 -10.56 -8.79 12.48
#